data_AF-A4S912-F1
#
_entry.id   AF-A4S912-F1
#
_cell.length_a   1.000
_cell.length_b   1.000
_cell.length_c   1.000
_cell.angle_alpha   90.00
_cell.angle_beta   90.00
_cell.angle_gamma   90.00
#
_symmetry.space_group_name_H-M   'P 1'
#
loop_
_entity.id
_entity.type
_entity.pdbx_description
1 polymer ?
#
loop_
_entity_poly.entity_id
_entity_poly.type
_entity_poly.pdbx_seq_one_letter_code
_entity_poly.pdbx_strand_id
1 'polypeptide(L)'
;MEKHHKLRRPQGSSIHGCNICGIEGHQAAFCMNGNVDWANRWPRECFVIEPPQSAPKARKEPDFRKMAREAKAYAKKKMRKEEREKRRAAGEEVSESEEEPAKTETATGGAKGAMVEGWVMYYDKLGRPYYHNKLTNKTQWTAPTA
;
A
#
# COMPACT_ATOMS: atom_id res chain seq x y z
N MET A 1 -30.32 21.99 -5.93
CA MET A 1 -30.55 20.65 -5.33
C MET A 1 -32.03 20.45 -4.97
N GLU A 2 -32.96 20.55 -5.93
CA GLU A 2 -34.38 20.84 -5.58
C GLU A 2 -35.42 19.97 -6.32
N LYS A 3 -35.05 18.77 -6.79
CA LYS A 3 -35.97 17.91 -7.56
C LYS A 3 -35.95 16.41 -7.22
N HIS A 4 -35.04 15.91 -6.36
CA HIS A 4 -34.96 14.47 -6.07
C HIS A 4 -36.07 13.91 -5.16
N HIS A 5 -36.81 14.77 -4.47
CA HIS A 5 -37.98 14.39 -3.66
C HIS A 5 -39.30 14.49 -4.44
N LYS A 6 -39.34 15.25 -5.56
CA LYS A 6 -40.53 15.39 -6.41
C LYS A 6 -40.71 14.21 -7.38
N LEU A 7 -39.62 13.60 -7.84
CA LEU A 7 -39.68 12.47 -8.80
C LEU A 7 -40.09 11.13 -8.19
N ARG A 8 -40.02 10.98 -6.86
CA ARG A 8 -40.33 9.72 -6.17
C ARG A 8 -41.72 9.67 -5.54
N ARG A 9 -42.44 10.79 -5.53
CA ARG A 9 -43.70 10.95 -4.78
C ARG A 9 -44.88 11.02 -5.74
N PRO A 10 -45.97 10.27 -5.53
CA PRO A 10 -47.17 10.39 -6.34
C PRO A 10 -47.79 11.78 -6.20
N GLN A 11 -48.38 12.29 -7.29
CA GLN A 11 -49.03 13.60 -7.33
C GLN A 11 -50.19 13.66 -6.34
N GLY A 12 -50.13 14.59 -5.38
CA GLY A 12 -51.10 14.74 -4.29
C GLY A 12 -50.61 14.26 -2.91
N SER A 13 -49.43 13.63 -2.82
CA SER A 13 -48.83 13.29 -1.52
C SER A 13 -48.22 14.53 -0.84
N SER A 14 -48.45 14.65 0.47
CA SER A 14 -47.88 15.74 1.27
C SER A 14 -46.35 15.71 1.26
N ILE A 15 -45.73 16.89 1.22
CA ILE A 15 -44.27 17.06 1.35
C ILE A 15 -43.77 16.52 2.70
N HIS A 16 -44.61 16.57 3.74
CA HIS A 16 -44.30 16.11 5.09
C HIS A 16 -44.60 14.63 5.33
N GLY A 17 -45.18 13.93 4.35
CA GLY A 17 -45.42 12.49 4.42
C GLY A 17 -44.13 11.68 4.36
N CYS A 18 -44.12 10.52 5.02
CA CYS A 18 -43.04 9.54 4.96
C CYS A 18 -42.75 9.11 3.50
N ASN A 19 -41.47 9.02 3.13
CA ASN A 19 -41.05 8.63 1.77
C ASN A 19 -41.42 7.18 1.39
N ILE A 20 -41.77 6.32 2.36
CA ILE A 20 -42.05 4.90 2.12
C ILE A 20 -43.56 4.64 2.03
N CYS A 21 -44.36 5.18 2.96
CA CYS A 21 -45.80 4.91 3.04
C CYS A 21 -46.70 6.14 2.76
N GLY A 22 -46.14 7.34 2.63
CA GLY A 22 -46.89 8.57 2.36
C GLY A 22 -47.64 9.18 3.55
N ILE A 23 -47.67 8.51 4.71
CA ILE A 23 -48.37 8.98 5.92
C ILE A 23 -47.51 10.02 6.66
N GLU A 24 -48.14 11.08 7.18
CA GLU A 24 -47.47 12.12 7.97
C GLU A 24 -47.23 11.67 9.42
N GLY A 25 -46.27 12.30 10.11
CA GLY A 25 -46.04 12.09 11.54
C GLY A 25 -44.87 11.16 11.90
N HIS A 26 -44.14 10.63 10.92
CA HIS A 26 -42.89 9.89 11.18
C HIS A 26 -41.90 10.01 10.01
N GLN A 27 -40.60 9.93 10.33
CA GLN A 27 -39.57 9.82 9.30
C GLN A 27 -39.53 8.40 8.71
N ALA A 28 -39.03 8.26 7.48
CA ALA A 28 -38.91 6.97 6.80
C ALA A 28 -38.16 5.90 7.62
N ALA A 29 -37.19 6.31 8.44
CA ALA A 29 -36.44 5.41 9.32
C ALA A 29 -37.30 4.74 10.42
N PHE A 30 -38.45 5.32 10.76
CA PHE A 30 -39.35 4.86 11.83
C PHE A 30 -40.71 4.42 11.27
N CYS A 31 -40.78 4.15 9.97
CA CYS A 31 -42.02 3.76 9.31
C CYS A 31 -42.39 2.33 9.68
N MET A 32 -43.45 2.16 10.47
CA MET A 32 -43.96 0.84 10.88
C MET A 32 -44.55 0.05 9.70
N ASN A 33 -45.08 0.73 8.67
CA ASN A 33 -45.48 0.12 7.39
C ASN A 33 -44.31 -0.03 6.41
N GLY A 34 -43.18 0.58 6.71
CA GLY A 34 -41.99 0.64 5.87
C GLY A 34 -41.00 -0.42 6.26
N ASN A 35 -41.44 -1.68 6.30
CA ASN A 35 -40.49 -2.76 6.17
C ASN A 35 -40.00 -2.71 4.71
N VAL A 36 -38.94 -1.96 4.45
CA VAL A 36 -38.22 -2.08 3.20
C VAL A 36 -37.73 -3.52 3.20
N ASP A 37 -38.42 -4.37 2.44
CA ASP A 37 -38.06 -5.77 2.33
C ASP A 37 -36.79 -5.87 1.49
N TRP A 38 -35.67 -5.53 2.13
CA TRP A 38 -34.35 -5.53 1.53
C TRP A 38 -34.05 -6.93 0.96
N ALA A 39 -34.58 -7.98 1.60
CA ALA A 39 -34.41 -9.37 1.16
C ALA A 39 -35.14 -9.71 -0.15
N ASN A 40 -36.28 -9.07 -0.45
CA ASN A 40 -36.99 -9.25 -1.72
C ASN A 40 -36.54 -8.26 -2.81
N ARG A 41 -36.07 -7.07 -2.42
CA ARG A 41 -35.63 -6.05 -3.37
C ARG A 41 -34.23 -6.29 -3.92
N TRP A 42 -33.35 -6.92 -3.15
CA TRP A 42 -32.01 -7.30 -3.59
C TRP A 42 -31.83 -8.81 -3.45
N PRO A 43 -31.24 -9.49 -4.44
CA PRO A 43 -30.93 -10.91 -4.31
C PRO A 43 -30.05 -11.12 -3.07
N ARG A 44 -30.26 -12.23 -2.34
CA ARG A 44 -29.53 -12.53 -1.09
C ARG A 44 -28.01 -12.42 -1.24
N GLU A 45 -27.51 -12.69 -2.44
CA GLU A 45 -26.12 -12.53 -2.86
C GLU A 45 -25.54 -11.14 -2.58
N CYS A 46 -26.35 -10.06 -2.63
CA CYS A 46 -25.89 -8.71 -2.30
C CYS A 46 -25.63 -8.49 -0.79
N PHE A 47 -26.19 -9.34 0.07
CA PHE A 47 -25.98 -9.31 1.52
C PHE A 47 -25.08 -10.44 2.01
N VAL A 48 -24.73 -11.38 1.13
CA VAL A 48 -23.59 -12.25 1.36
C VAL A 48 -22.37 -11.35 1.24
N ILE A 49 -21.75 -11.03 2.37
CA ILE A 49 -20.36 -10.56 2.36
C ILE A 49 -19.61 -11.73 1.73
N GLU A 50 -19.36 -11.65 0.42
CA GLU A 50 -18.60 -12.67 -0.27
C GLU A 50 -17.34 -12.90 0.56
N PRO A 51 -17.07 -14.14 1.02
CA PRO A 51 -15.79 -14.41 1.65
C PRO A 51 -14.77 -13.91 0.63
N PRO A 52 -13.80 -13.07 1.05
CA PRO A 52 -12.92 -12.40 0.11
C PRO A 52 -12.40 -13.47 -0.86
N GLN A 53 -12.69 -13.32 -2.16
CA GLN A 53 -12.44 -14.34 -3.20
C GLN A 53 -10.95 -14.71 -3.34
N SER A 54 -10.10 -14.14 -2.51
CA SER A 54 -8.82 -14.70 -2.11
C SER A 54 -8.84 -14.81 -0.59
N ALA A 55 -8.63 -16.01 -0.04
CA ALA A 55 -8.22 -16.18 1.36
C ALA A 55 -7.36 -14.98 1.78
N PRO A 56 -7.64 -14.30 2.91
CA PRO A 56 -6.90 -13.11 3.29
C PRO A 56 -5.43 -13.47 3.17
N LYS A 57 -4.70 -12.86 2.21
CA LYS A 57 -3.33 -13.26 1.88
C LYS A 57 -2.65 -13.46 3.22
N ALA A 58 -2.28 -14.71 3.53
CA ALA A 58 -1.83 -15.07 4.88
C ALA A 58 -0.84 -14.00 5.29
N ARG A 59 -1.20 -13.23 6.33
CA ARG A 59 -0.41 -12.05 6.72
C ARG A 59 0.99 -12.59 6.96
N LYS A 60 1.94 -12.23 6.08
CA LYS A 60 3.31 -12.74 6.19
C LYS A 60 3.84 -12.26 7.52
N GLU A 61 4.25 -13.19 8.36
CA GLU A 61 4.86 -12.84 9.63
C GLU A 61 6.08 -11.95 9.36
N PRO A 62 6.17 -10.78 10.01
CA PRO A 62 7.35 -9.94 9.90
C PRO A 62 8.59 -10.69 10.39
N ASP A 63 9.73 -10.48 9.74
CA ASP A 63 11.00 -10.99 10.23
C ASP A 63 11.41 -10.22 11.50
N PHE A 64 11.14 -10.82 12.66
CA PHE A 64 11.43 -10.24 13.97
C PHE A 64 12.93 -9.99 14.18
N ARG A 65 13.82 -10.79 13.58
CA ARG A 65 15.27 -10.59 13.70
C ARG A 65 15.71 -9.37 12.92
N LYS A 66 15.18 -9.20 11.70
CA LYS A 66 15.41 -7.99 10.88
C LYS A 66 14.90 -6.75 11.59
N MET A 67 13.67 -6.81 12.12
CA MET A 67 13.06 -5.70 12.85
C MET A 67 13.86 -5.33 14.10
N ALA A 68 14.32 -6.30 14.89
CA ALA A 68 15.15 -6.06 16.07
C ALA A 68 16.50 -5.41 15.70
N ARG A 69 17.12 -5.81 14.58
CA ARG A 69 18.36 -5.20 14.08
C ARG A 69 18.15 -3.73 13.68
N GLU A 70 17.08 -3.47 12.94
CA GLU A 70 16.71 -2.10 12.52
C GLU A 70 16.40 -1.21 13.73
N ALA A 71 15.66 -1.72 14.71
CA ALA A 71 15.36 -1.01 15.95
C ALA A 71 16.63 -0.65 16.74
N LYS A 72 17.59 -1.58 16.87
CA LYS A 72 18.88 -1.33 17.52
C LYS A 72 19.72 -0.28 16.79
N ALA A 73 19.74 -0.33 15.45
CA ALA A 73 20.45 0.65 14.64
C ALA A 73 19.85 2.06 14.79
N TYR A 74 18.52 2.15 14.79
CA TYR A 74 17.82 3.40 15.05
C TYR A 74 18.12 3.96 16.44
N ALA A 75 18.07 3.11 17.49
CA ALA A 75 18.42 3.50 18.85
C ALA A 75 19.86 4.04 18.94
N LYS A 76 20.84 3.35 18.33
CA LYS A 76 22.23 3.82 18.27
C LYS A 76 22.35 5.18 17.58
N LYS A 77 21.66 5.38 16.45
CA LYS A 77 21.64 6.65 15.73
C LYS A 77 21.03 7.77 16.57
N LYS A 78 19.94 7.48 17.28
CA LYS A 78 19.26 8.41 18.18
C LYS A 78 20.17 8.83 19.34
N MET A 79 20.82 7.86 20.00
CA MET A 79 21.78 8.13 21.08
C MET A 79 22.94 9.00 20.62
N ARG A 80 23.54 8.69 19.47
CA ARG A 80 24.62 9.51 18.89
C ARG A 80 24.16 10.93 18.58
N LYS A 81 22.94 11.09 18.05
CA LYS A 81 22.36 12.42 17.80
C LYS A 81 22.17 13.20 19.10
N GLU A 82 21.63 12.56 20.14
CA GLU A 82 21.44 13.16 21.45
C GLU A 82 22.78 13.53 22.11
N GLU A 83 23.81 12.69 21.98
CA GLU A 83 25.17 12.99 22.44
C GLU A 83 25.77 14.18 21.71
N ARG A 84 25.61 14.25 20.39
CA ARG A 84 26.02 15.41 19.58
C ARG A 84 25.31 16.69 20.01
N GLU A 85 24.00 16.62 20.24
CA GLU A 85 23.21 17.75 20.74
C GLU A 85 23.70 18.21 22.12
N LYS A 86 24.07 17.28 23.01
CA LYS A 86 24.68 17.59 24.31
C LYS A 86 26.05 18.24 24.19
N ARG A 87 26.94 17.73 23.34
CA ARG A 87 28.27 18.32 23.08
C ARG A 87 28.16 19.73 22.50
N ARG A 88 27.24 19.93 21.55
CA ARG A 88 26.93 21.27 21.01
C ARG A 88 26.39 22.21 22.07
N ALA A 89 25.52 21.73 22.97
CA ALA A 89 25.02 22.53 24.09
C ALA A 89 26.12 22.88 25.11
N ALA A 90 27.16 22.04 25.23
CA ALA A 90 28.34 22.29 26.06
C ALA A 90 29.36 23.26 25.41
N GLY A 91 29.06 23.80 24.22
CA GLY A 91 29.91 24.78 23.53
C GLY A 91 31.00 24.18 22.64
N GLU A 92 30.98 22.87 22.41
CA GLU A 92 31.91 22.19 21.50
C GLU A 92 31.41 22.30 20.05
N GLU A 93 32.27 22.79 19.14
CA GLU A 93 31.97 22.87 17.71
C GLU A 93 32.00 21.48 17.05
N VAL A 94 30.91 20.73 17.16
CA VAL A 94 30.84 19.39 16.54
C VAL A 94 30.37 19.49 15.10
N SER A 95 31.29 19.27 14.15
CA SER A 95 31.00 19.24 12.71
C SER A 95 30.13 18.03 12.33
N GLU A 96 29.16 18.22 11.44
CA GLU A 96 28.20 17.17 11.04
C GLU A 96 28.86 16.01 10.26
N SER A 97 30.07 16.22 9.76
CA SER A 97 30.84 15.34 8.88
C SER A 97 31.76 14.33 9.58
N GLU A 98 32.09 14.50 10.86
CA GLU A 98 33.15 13.71 11.52
C GLU A 98 32.73 12.34 12.04
N GLU A 99 31.44 12.01 12.02
CA GLU A 99 30.96 10.76 12.62
C GLU A 99 29.98 9.95 11.74
N GLU A 100 29.73 10.32 10.48
CA GLU A 100 29.05 9.39 9.56
C GLU A 100 29.89 8.11 9.46
N PRO A 101 29.41 6.93 9.89
CA PRO A 101 30.15 5.70 9.64
C PRO A 101 30.24 5.54 8.12
N ALA A 102 31.47 5.43 7.63
CA ALA A 102 31.77 5.18 6.24
C ALA A 102 30.75 4.20 5.64
N LYS A 103 30.07 4.67 4.61
CA LYS A 103 29.09 3.95 3.80
C LYS A 103 29.71 2.63 3.31
N THR A 104 29.61 1.57 4.11
CA THR A 104 29.95 0.22 3.67
C THR A 104 28.87 -0.22 2.69
N GLU A 105 29.13 0.05 1.42
CA GLU A 105 28.43 -0.50 0.26
C GLU A 105 28.54 -2.02 0.31
N THR A 106 27.59 -2.68 0.98
CA THR A 106 27.35 -4.11 0.78
C THR A 106 26.47 -4.26 -0.45
N ALA A 107 27.09 -4.03 -1.61
CA ALA A 107 26.63 -4.60 -2.86
C ALA A 107 26.61 -6.13 -2.69
N THR A 108 25.42 -6.69 -2.45
CA THR A 108 25.23 -8.13 -2.50
C THR A 108 25.34 -8.55 -3.96
N GLY A 109 26.58 -8.88 -4.34
CA GLY A 109 26.93 -9.50 -5.61
C GLY A 109 26.25 -10.86 -5.70
N GLY A 110 25.16 -10.92 -6.46
CA GLY A 110 24.68 -12.15 -7.05
C GLY A 110 25.68 -12.58 -8.12
N ALA A 111 26.65 -13.41 -7.73
CA ALA A 111 27.54 -14.09 -8.65
C ALA A 111 26.72 -15.06 -9.53
N LYS A 112 26.57 -14.72 -10.81
CA LYS A 112 26.43 -15.71 -11.89
C LYS A 112 27.26 -15.29 -13.08
N GLY A 113 28.39 -15.99 -13.22
CA GLY A 113 29.13 -16.18 -14.47
C GLY A 113 29.94 -14.97 -14.90
N ALA A 114 31.25 -15.17 -15.04
CA ALA A 114 32.13 -14.35 -15.86
C ALA A 114 31.57 -14.33 -17.29
N MET A 115 30.68 -13.38 -17.55
CA MET A 115 30.24 -13.03 -18.89
C MET A 115 31.09 -11.85 -19.32
N VAL A 116 31.50 -11.88 -20.59
CA VAL A 116 32.36 -10.92 -21.28
C VAL A 116 32.21 -9.49 -20.75
N GLU A 117 33.33 -8.79 -20.60
CA GLU A 117 33.44 -7.48 -19.94
C GLU A 117 32.29 -6.53 -20.35
N GLY A 118 31.45 -6.15 -19.38
CA GLY A 118 30.32 -5.23 -19.58
C GLY A 118 28.95 -5.86 -19.84
N TRP A 119 28.84 -7.18 -19.99
CA TRP A 119 27.56 -7.88 -20.21
C TRP A 119 26.95 -8.41 -18.91
N VAL A 120 25.63 -8.19 -18.74
CA VAL A 120 24.86 -8.68 -17.60
C VAL A 120 23.63 -9.45 -18.10
N MET A 121 23.40 -10.63 -17.53
CA MET A 121 22.24 -11.47 -17.84
C MET A 121 21.02 -11.08 -16.98
N TYR A 122 19.87 -10.95 -17.63
CA TYR A 122 18.56 -10.66 -17.03
C TYR A 122 17.52 -11.67 -17.52
N TYR A 123 16.34 -11.68 -16.90
CA TYR A 123 15.21 -12.51 -17.30
C TYR A 123 14.01 -11.65 -17.64
N ASP A 124 13.35 -11.94 -18.76
CA ASP A 124 12.08 -11.32 -19.12
C ASP A 124 10.92 -11.86 -18.24
N LYS A 125 9.74 -11.25 -18.33
CA LYS A 125 8.49 -11.65 -17.65
C LYS A 125 8.10 -13.11 -17.92
N LEU A 126 8.55 -13.64 -19.05
CA LEU A 126 8.34 -15.03 -19.47
C LEU A 126 9.46 -15.98 -19.02
N GLY A 127 10.41 -15.51 -18.21
CA GLY A 127 11.54 -16.30 -17.70
C GLY A 127 12.64 -16.58 -18.73
N ARG A 128 12.60 -15.94 -19.90
CA ARG A 128 13.63 -16.10 -20.94
C ARG A 128 14.86 -15.25 -20.62
N PRO A 129 16.08 -15.81 -20.67
CA PRO A 129 17.30 -15.04 -20.43
C PRO A 129 17.55 -14.05 -21.58
N TYR A 130 17.95 -12.83 -21.25
CA TYR A 130 18.47 -11.84 -22.20
C TYR A 130 19.72 -11.17 -21.62
N TYR A 131 20.58 -10.65 -22.49
CA TYR A 131 21.85 -10.07 -22.12
C TYR A 131 21.85 -8.58 -22.43
N HIS A 132 22.24 -7.75 -21.46
CA HIS A 132 22.32 -6.31 -21.58
C HIS A 132 23.76 -5.84 -21.36
N ASN A 133 24.31 -5.12 -22.32
CA ASN A 133 25.63 -4.51 -22.21
C ASN A 133 25.52 -3.11 -21.59
N LYS A 134 26.14 -2.91 -20.43
CA LYS A 134 26.11 -1.62 -19.71
C LYS A 134 26.93 -0.52 -20.40
N LEU A 135 27.93 -0.87 -21.21
CA LEU A 135 28.80 0.07 -21.90
C LEU A 135 28.14 0.63 -23.17
N THR A 136 27.40 -0.21 -23.89
CA THR A 136 26.79 0.15 -25.19
C THR A 136 25.27 0.33 -25.13
N ASN A 137 24.63 0.04 -23.99
CA ASN A 137 23.18 0.01 -23.82
C ASN A 137 22.44 -0.85 -24.87
N LYS A 138 23.10 -1.92 -25.32
CA LYS A 138 22.52 -2.89 -26.27
C LYS A 138 22.00 -4.12 -25.54
N THR A 139 20.88 -4.64 -26.02
CA THR A 139 20.30 -5.91 -25.58
C THR A 139 20.41 -6.96 -26.68
N GLN A 140 20.67 -8.21 -26.30
CA GLN A 140 20.66 -9.35 -27.22
C GLN A 140 20.15 -10.61 -26.52
N TRP A 141 19.59 -11.53 -27.31
CA TRP A 141 19.04 -12.80 -26.81
C TRP A 141 20.09 -13.92 -26.78
N THR A 142 21.14 -13.82 -27.60
CA THR A 142 22.25 -14.77 -27.65
C THR A 142 23.32 -14.41 -26.63
N ALA A 143 23.91 -15.41 -25.98
CA ALA A 143 25.02 -15.18 -25.06
C ALA A 143 26.20 -14.56 -25.84
N PRO A 144 26.77 -13.42 -25.43
CA PRO A 144 28.03 -12.95 -26.00
C PRO A 144 29.11 -14.01 -25.76
N THR A 145 29.66 -14.55 -26.85
CA THR A 145 30.88 -15.35 -26.81
C THR A 145 32.03 -14.40 -26.45
N ALA A 146 32.94 -14.86 -25.58
CA ALA A 146 34.17 -14.13 -25.25
C ALA A 146 35.04 -13.89 -26.47
#